data_AF-T0PNU2-F1
#
_entry.id   AF-T0PNU2-F1
#
_cell.length_a   1.000
_cell.length_b   1.000
_cell.length_c   1.000
_cell.angle_alpha   90.00
_cell.angle_beta   90.00
_cell.angle_gamma   90.00
#
_symmetry.space_group_name_H-M   'P 1'
#
loop_
_entity.id
_entity.type
_entity.pdbx_description
1 polymer ?
#
loop_
_entity_poly.entity_id
_entity_poly.type
_entity_poly.pdbx_seq_one_letter_code
_entity_poly.pdbx_strand_id
1 'polypeptide(L)'
;MLNVSLPQAIFLPPLLIILASISLVTFQNLYSTLTAYATKYSSNDIIKTLKPGLVQVKNFLEHVLGKASAFKFNLQHVLLMVIVFVLIAIFNELSQANALKEKELKLLRAANKKAADDEAKKTK
;
A
#
# COMPACT_ATOMS: atom_id res chain seq x y z
N MET A 1 11.81 16.97 8.87
CA MET A 1 13.04 16.33 8.34
C MET A 1 13.03 14.90 8.84
N LEU A 2 13.12 13.90 7.95
CA LEU A 2 13.20 12.51 8.37
C LEU A 2 14.42 12.38 9.31
N ASN A 3 14.18 12.08 10.59
CA ASN A 3 15.24 11.80 11.56
C ASN A 3 15.79 10.39 11.29
N VAL A 4 16.36 10.19 10.11
CA VAL A 4 16.93 8.90 9.71
C VAL A 4 18.28 8.80 10.40
N SER A 5 18.41 7.85 11.32
CA SER A 5 19.70 7.52 11.91
C SER A 5 20.68 7.09 10.82
N LEU A 6 21.98 7.38 10.98
CA LEU A 6 23.02 7.03 10.02
C LEU A 6 23.01 5.53 9.63
N PRO A 7 22.75 4.58 10.55
CA PRO A 7 22.51 3.19 10.19
C PRO A 7 21.29 2.99 9.27
N GLN A 8 20.15 3.60 9.57
CA GLN A 8 18.96 3.48 8.73
C GLN A 8 19.20 4.05 7.32
N ALA A 9 19.95 5.15 7.18
CA ALA A 9 20.24 5.72 5.86
C ALA A 9 21.05 4.76 4.97
N ILE A 10 21.91 3.93 5.57
CA ILE A 10 22.75 2.95 4.86
C ILE A 10 21.99 1.64 4.60
N PHE A 11 21.23 1.15 5.58
CA PHE A 11 20.57 -0.17 5.49
C PHE A 11 19.19 -0.13 4.83
N LEU A 12 18.49 1.01 4.86
CA LEU A 12 17.15 1.12 4.30
C LEU A 12 17.12 0.90 2.78
N PRO A 13 18.02 1.48 1.96
CA PRO A 13 17.97 1.27 0.51
C PRO A 13 18.16 -0.21 0.10
N PRO A 14 19.18 -0.95 0.62
CA PRO A 14 19.32 -2.38 0.33
C PRO A 14 18.11 -3.20 0.80
N LEU A 15 17.57 -2.89 1.98
CA LEU A 15 16.39 -3.59 2.52
C LEU A 15 15.16 -3.38 1.63
N LEU A 16 14.92 -2.15 1.16
CA LEU A 16 13.84 -1.85 0.24
C LEU A 16 13.99 -2.59 -1.09
N ILE A 17 15.22 -2.70 -1.62
CA ILE A 17 15.49 -3.47 -2.84
C ILE A 17 15.16 -4.95 -2.65
N ILE A 18 15.54 -5.53 -1.50
CA ILE A 18 15.23 -6.93 -1.18
C ILE A 18 13.71 -7.12 -1.08
N LEU A 19 13.01 -6.26 -0.33
CA LEU A 19 11.56 -6.33 -0.19
C LEU A 19 10.84 -6.15 -1.52
N ALA A 20 11.29 -5.23 -2.37
CA ALA A 20 10.73 -5.01 -3.71
C ALA A 20 10.91 -6.25 -4.59
N SER A 21 12.07 -6.89 -4.50
CA SER A 21 12.36 -8.12 -5.23
C SER A 21 11.46 -9.27 -4.77
N ILE A 22 11.30 -9.45 -3.46
CA ILE A 22 10.41 -10.48 -2.89
C ILE A 22 8.95 -10.22 -3.32
N SER A 23 8.51 -8.96 -3.29
CA SER A 23 7.17 -8.57 -3.71
C SER A 23 6.93 -8.89 -5.19
N LEU A 24 7.89 -8.58 -6.07
CA LEU A 24 7.81 -8.89 -7.50
C LEU A 24 7.79 -10.40 -7.78
N VAL A 25 8.61 -11.19 -7.07
CA VAL A 25 8.58 -12.66 -7.18
C VAL A 25 7.24 -13.20 -6.72
N THR A 26 6.71 -12.69 -5.62
CA THR A 26 5.40 -13.08 -5.08
C THR A 26 4.29 -12.75 -6.08
N PHE A 27 4.34 -11.56 -6.67
CA PHE A 27 3.40 -11.15 -7.72
C PHE A 27 3.48 -12.05 -8.96
N GLN A 28 4.69 -12.38 -9.43
CA GLN A 28 4.88 -13.28 -10.57
C GLN A 28 4.29 -14.67 -10.29
N ASN A 29 4.53 -15.21 -9.11
CA ASN A 29 3.97 -16.49 -8.69
C ASN A 29 2.44 -16.44 -8.60
N LEU A 30 1.89 -15.35 -8.05
CA LEU A 30 0.45 -15.14 -7.97
C LEU A 30 -0.17 -15.03 -9.36
N TYR A 31 0.45 -14.27 -10.27
CA TYR A 31 -0.06 -14.09 -11.62
C TYR A 31 -0.04 -15.38 -12.44
N SER A 32 1.05 -16.15 -12.34
CA SER A 32 1.15 -17.48 -12.95
C SER A 32 0.08 -18.43 -12.40
N THR A 33 -0.07 -18.46 -11.08
CA THR A 33 -1.06 -19.30 -10.39
C THR A 33 -2.49 -18.91 -10.78
N LEU A 34 -2.82 -17.62 -10.75
CA LEU A 34 -4.10 -17.09 -11.19
C LEU A 34 -4.41 -17.51 -12.63
N THR A 35 -3.42 -17.38 -13.52
CA THR A 35 -3.56 -17.76 -14.93
C THR A 35 -3.81 -19.25 -15.08
N ALA A 36 -3.10 -20.09 -14.31
CA ALA A 36 -3.31 -21.54 -14.28
C ALA A 36 -4.71 -21.90 -13.75
N TYR A 37 -5.18 -21.26 -12.68
CA TYR A 37 -6.53 -21.49 -12.14
C TYR A 37 -7.64 -21.03 -13.09
N ALA A 38 -7.45 -19.91 -13.78
CA ALA A 38 -8.40 -19.40 -14.76
C ALA A 38 -8.51 -20.32 -15.99
N THR A 39 -7.42 -20.99 -16.38
CA THR A 39 -7.37 -21.83 -17.59
C THR A 39 -7.70 -23.29 -17.33
N LYS A 40 -7.42 -23.83 -16.13
CA LYS A 40 -7.68 -25.24 -15.80
C LYS A 40 -9.18 -25.57 -15.77
N TYR A 41 -9.53 -26.76 -16.26
CA TYR A 41 -10.86 -27.31 -16.07
C TYR A 41 -11.02 -27.73 -14.60
N SER A 42 -12.07 -27.23 -13.94
CA SER A 42 -12.32 -27.54 -12.52
C SER A 42 -13.72 -28.14 -12.37
N SER A 43 -13.76 -29.30 -11.72
CA SER A 43 -15.01 -30.00 -11.40
C SER A 43 -15.68 -29.45 -10.14
N ASN A 44 -14.99 -28.62 -9.35
CA ASN A 44 -15.51 -28.05 -8.11
C ASN A 44 -16.38 -26.81 -8.40
N ASP A 45 -17.63 -26.82 -7.92
CA ASP A 45 -18.62 -25.78 -8.21
C ASP A 45 -18.23 -24.39 -7.67
N ILE A 46 -17.48 -24.30 -6.57
CA ILE A 46 -16.97 -23.02 -6.05
C ILE A 46 -16.00 -22.39 -7.06
N ILE A 47 -15.14 -23.21 -7.67
CA ILE A 47 -14.17 -22.74 -8.66
C ILE A 47 -14.87 -22.35 -9.95
N LYS A 48 -15.96 -23.03 -10.35
CA LYS A 48 -16.77 -22.63 -11.52
C LYS A 48 -17.40 -21.26 -11.35
N THR A 49 -17.88 -20.95 -10.15
CA THR A 49 -18.49 -19.64 -9.83
C THR A 49 -17.45 -18.51 -9.83
N LEU A 50 -16.23 -18.77 -9.34
CA LEU A 50 -15.13 -17.79 -9.31
C LEU A 50 -14.44 -17.63 -10.68
N LYS A 51 -14.48 -18.66 -11.53
CA LYS A 51 -13.80 -18.71 -12.83
C LYS A 51 -14.08 -17.50 -13.74
N PRO A 52 -15.32 -17.03 -13.97
CA PRO A 52 -15.54 -15.85 -14.81
C PRO A 52 -14.82 -14.60 -14.29
N GLY A 53 -14.80 -14.39 -12.96
CA GLY A 53 -14.04 -13.31 -12.34
C GLY A 53 -12.53 -13.48 -12.52
N LEU A 54 -12.01 -14.68 -12.29
CA LEU A 54 -10.58 -14.97 -12.48
C LEU A 54 -10.14 -14.80 -13.94
N VAL A 55 -11.00 -15.14 -14.90
CA VAL A 55 -10.75 -14.94 -16.34
C VAL A 55 -10.74 -13.45 -16.70
N GLN A 56 -11.64 -12.63 -16.15
CA GLN A 56 -11.60 -11.18 -16.34
C GLN A 56 -10.31 -10.57 -15.80
N VAL A 57 -9.92 -10.93 -14.57
CA VAL A 57 -8.68 -10.46 -13.95
C VAL A 57 -7.48 -10.92 -14.77
N LYS A 58 -7.44 -12.19 -15.19
CA LYS A 58 -6.38 -12.73 -16.06
C LYS A 58 -6.29 -11.94 -17.38
N ASN A 59 -7.40 -11.70 -18.07
CA ASN A 59 -7.40 -10.99 -19.34
C ASN A 59 -6.95 -9.52 -19.18
N PHE A 60 -7.36 -8.86 -18.10
CA PHE A 60 -6.88 -7.52 -17.76
C PHE A 60 -5.37 -7.51 -17.51
N LEU A 61 -4.86 -8.44 -16.69
CA LEU A 61 -3.43 -8.55 -16.41
C LEU A 61 -2.63 -8.91 -17.67
N GLU A 62 -3.15 -9.78 -18.54
CA GLU A 62 -2.51 -10.11 -19.82
C GLU A 62 -2.46 -8.90 -20.76
N HIS A 63 -3.47 -8.03 -20.71
CA HIS A 63 -3.49 -6.81 -21.51
C HIS A 63 -2.47 -5.77 -21.02
N VAL A 64 -2.35 -5.59 -19.69
CA VAL A 64 -1.48 -4.56 -19.10
C VAL A 64 -0.03 -5.02 -19.01
N LEU A 65 0.21 -6.28 -18.64
CA LEU A 65 1.52 -6.81 -18.27
C LEU A 65 2.06 -7.85 -19.26
N GLY A 66 1.27 -8.23 -20.27
CA GLY A 66 1.57 -9.34 -21.16
C GLY A 66 1.31 -10.71 -20.53
N LYS A 67 1.61 -11.78 -21.27
CA LYS A 67 1.37 -13.16 -20.82
C LYS A 67 2.12 -13.45 -19.51
N ALA A 68 1.47 -14.13 -18.56
CA ALA A 68 2.08 -14.52 -17.29
C ALA A 68 3.39 -15.30 -17.45
N SER A 69 3.49 -16.16 -18.47
CA SER A 69 4.71 -16.92 -18.79
C SER A 69 5.85 -16.07 -19.34
N ALA A 70 5.55 -14.91 -19.92
CA ALA A 70 6.51 -13.97 -20.48
C ALA A 70 6.89 -12.86 -19.49
N PHE A 71 6.17 -12.74 -18.37
CA PHE A 71 6.46 -11.75 -17.35
C PHE A 71 7.82 -12.01 -16.73
N LYS A 72 8.79 -11.15 -17.04
CA LYS A 72 10.12 -11.12 -16.44
C LYS A 72 10.35 -9.71 -15.92
N PHE A 73 10.59 -9.59 -14.62
CA PHE A 73 11.00 -8.31 -14.05
C PHE A 73 12.52 -8.14 -14.19
N ASN A 74 12.94 -6.91 -14.43
CA ASN A 74 14.35 -6.51 -14.48
C ASN A 74 14.66 -5.54 -13.33
N LEU A 75 15.90 -5.05 -13.26
CA LEU A 75 16.30 -4.09 -12.23
C LEU A 75 15.44 -2.81 -12.22
N GLN A 76 14.96 -2.34 -13.37
CA GLN A 76 14.10 -1.15 -13.43
C GLN A 76 12.75 -1.38 -12.74
N HIS A 77 12.16 -2.58 -12.88
CA HIS A 77 10.92 -2.92 -12.18
C HIS A 77 11.13 -2.97 -10.66
N VAL A 78 12.27 -3.48 -10.21
CA VAL A 78 12.65 -3.49 -8.78
C VAL A 78 12.76 -2.05 -8.26
N LEU A 79 13.46 -1.17 -8.99
CA LEU A 79 13.59 0.23 -8.61
C LEU A 79 12.25 0.97 -8.60
N LEU A 80 11.38 0.72 -9.58
CA LEU A 80 10.02 1.26 -9.59
C LEU A 80 9.21 0.80 -8.37
N MET A 81 9.31 -0.47 -7.98
CA MET A 81 8.65 -0.98 -6.78
C MET A 81 9.20 -0.35 -5.50
N VAL A 82 10.49 -0.06 -5.43
CA VAL A 82 11.07 0.71 -4.32
C VAL A 82 10.44 2.10 -4.24
N ILE A 83 10.29 2.80 -5.37
CA ILE A 83 9.64 4.11 -5.41
C ILE A 83 8.19 4.02 -4.92
N VAL A 84 7.44 3.00 -5.35
CA VAL A 84 6.06 2.76 -4.89
C VAL A 84 6.00 2.57 -3.37
N PHE A 85 6.92 1.78 -2.79
CA PHE A 85 6.99 1.59 -1.34
C PHE A 85 7.26 2.90 -0.59
N VAL A 86 8.18 3.72 -1.10
CA VAL A 86 8.47 5.03 -0.52
C VAL A 86 7.25 5.96 -0.58
N LEU A 87 6.53 5.99 -1.72
CA LEU A 87 5.32 6.79 -1.85
C LEU A 87 4.22 6.36 -0.89
N ILE A 88 4.01 5.04 -0.72
CA ILE A 88 3.06 4.49 0.25
C ILE A 88 3.45 4.86 1.68
N ALA A 89 4.73 4.77 2.02
CA ALA A 89 5.24 5.15 3.34
C ALA A 89 4.98 6.63 3.63
N ILE A 90 5.33 7.52 2.68
CA ILE A 90 5.08 8.96 2.80
C ILE A 90 3.58 9.23 2.94
N PHE A 91 2.74 8.59 2.13
CA PHE A 91 1.29 8.76 2.22
C PHE A 91 0.75 8.35 3.60
N ASN A 92 1.22 7.22 4.14
CA ASN A 92 0.81 6.76 5.47
C ASN A 92 1.26 7.72 6.57
N GLU A 93 2.50 8.22 6.52
CA GLU A 93 2.98 9.22 7.48
C GLU A 93 2.17 10.52 7.40
N LEU A 94 1.87 11.01 6.19
CA LEU A 94 1.06 12.22 6.01
C LEU A 94 -0.37 12.05 6.51
N SER A 95 -0.99 10.90 6.23
CA SER A 95 -2.34 10.57 6.70
C SER A 95 -2.40 10.55 8.23
N GLN A 96 -1.43 9.89 8.88
CA GLN A 96 -1.34 9.87 10.33
C GLN A 96 -1.08 11.26 10.92
N ALA A 97 -0.15 12.02 10.33
CA ALA A 97 0.16 13.38 10.78
C ALA A 97 -1.06 14.31 10.68
N ASN A 98 -1.85 14.21 9.61
CA ASN A 98 -3.07 15.00 9.44
C ASN A 98 -4.13 14.62 10.48
N ALA A 99 -4.33 13.32 10.74
CA ALA A 99 -5.25 12.85 11.76
C ALA A 99 -4.87 13.32 13.17
N LEU A 100 -3.56 13.37 13.48
CA LEU A 100 -3.07 13.88 14.75
C LEU A 100 -3.26 15.40 14.89
N LYS A 101 -2.91 16.18 13.85
CA LYS A 101 -3.13 17.63 13.83
C LYS A 101 -4.61 18.00 14.01
N GLU A 102 -5.52 17.25 13.40
CA GLU A 102 -6.96 17.50 13.55
C GLU A 102 -7.43 17.24 15.00
N LYS A 103 -6.89 16.20 15.65
CA LYS A 103 -7.18 15.91 17.07
C LYS A 103 -6.65 17.02 17.98
N GLU A 104 -5.42 17.46 17.78
CA GLU A 104 -4.83 18.56 18.55
C GLU A 104 -5.65 19.85 18.40
N LEU A 105 -6.05 20.19 17.16
CA LEU A 105 -6.87 21.37 16.91
C LEU A 105 -8.25 21.29 17.59
N LYS A 106 -8.87 20.10 17.63
CA LYS A 106 -10.14 19.89 18.35
C LYS A 106 -9.96 20.07 19.86
N LEU A 107 -8.86 19.56 20.43
CA LEU A 107 -8.56 19.70 21.85
C LEU A 107 -8.30 21.17 22.23
N LEU A 108 -7.54 21.91 21.40
CA LEU A 108 -7.30 23.34 21.61
C LEU A 108 -8.59 24.15 21.54
N ARG A 109 -9.47 23.86 20.57
CA ARG A 109 -10.79 24.52 20.47
C ARG A 109 -11.67 24.21 21.68
N ALA A 110 -11.66 22.98 22.17
CA ALA A 110 -12.40 22.59 23.38
C ALA A 110 -11.85 23.28 24.64
N ALA A 111 -10.53 23.39 24.76
CA ALA A 111 -9.88 24.10 25.86
C ALA A 111 -10.22 25.60 25.84
N ASN A 112 -10.13 26.25 24.68
CA ASN A 112 -10.48 27.67 24.53
C ASN A 112 -11.96 27.94 24.81
N LYS A 113 -12.85 27.04 24.40
CA LYS A 113 -14.29 27.16 24.71
C LYS A 113 -14.56 27.04 26.21
N LYS A 114 -13.92 26.09 26.90
CA LYS A 114 -14.01 25.97 28.36
C LYS A 114 -13.48 27.21 29.08
N ALA A 115 -12.34 27.75 28.65
CA ALA A 115 -11.77 28.97 29.22
C ALA A 115 -12.71 30.17 29.07
N ALA A 116 -13.33 30.34 27.89
CA ALA A 116 -14.31 31.40 27.66
C ALA A 116 -15.59 31.24 28.51
N ASP A 117 -16.09 30.01 28.65
CA ASP A 117 -17.26 29.71 29.48
C ASP A 117 -16.98 29.96 30.98
N ASP A 118 -15.76 29.71 31.44
CA ASP A 118 -15.33 29.95 32.82
C ASP A 118 -15.14 31.46 33.13
N GLU A 119 -14.65 32.25 32.17
CA GLU A 119 -14.58 33.71 32.29
C GLU A 119 -15.96 34.38 32.30
N ALA A 120 -16.89 33.89 31.46
CA ALA A 120 -18.26 34.39 31.41
C ALA A 120 -19.07 34.10 32.71
N LYS A 121 -18.68 33.07 33.48
CA LYS A 121 -19.29 32.78 34.79
C LYS A 121 -18.71 33.62 35.94
N LYS A 122 -17.50 34.17 35.81
CA LYS A 122 -16.89 35.03 36.83
C LYS A 122 -17.35 36.49 36.77
N THR A 123 -18.00 36.89 35.68
CA THR A 123 -18.48 38.25 35.42
C THR A 123 -19.98 38.45 35.66
N LYS A 124 -20.66 37.43 36.20
CA LYS A 124 -22.03 37.51 36.74
C LYS A 124 -22.01 37.31 38.25
#